data_AF-A0A2T1HN96-F1
#
_entry.id   AF-A0A2T1HN96-F1
#
_cell.length_a   1.000
_cell.length_b   1.000
_cell.length_c   1.000
_cell.angle_alpha   90.00
_cell.angle_beta   90.00
_cell.angle_gamma   90.00
#
_symmetry.space_group_name_H-M   'P 1'
#
loop_
_entity.id
_entity.type
_entity.pdbx_description
1 polymer ?
#
loop_
_entity_poly.entity_id
_entity_poly.type
_entity_poly.pdbx_seq_one_letter_code
_entity_poly.pdbx_strand_id
1 'polypeptide(L)'
;MRLHGLIVATGLLSVGSASNTWAEQFTLRCQDDPYWVMPDPARKPDQITITYAGADTGTLTVNAPYGEFTLHATMGRSKQSTPRLNNGVPYTLVGINAHGPAQVVMPDKTAIETCTKAALKPEEFADKDVASMAMIGCMARAKRSSGPVPVDALIRVAVMETAPGQREVSGVTYIRTLAEPTSLPAGKITLESSPDCELTPGGG
;
A
#
# COMPACT_ATOMS: atom_id res chain seq x y z
N MET A 1 -2.95 53.58 -56.58
CA MET A 1 -3.50 52.43 -57.35
C MET A 1 -2.48 51.29 -57.32
N ARG A 2 -2.96 50.06 -57.07
CA ARG A 2 -2.29 48.72 -57.10
C ARG A 2 -1.28 48.42 -55.97
N LEU A 3 -1.61 47.64 -54.93
CA LEU A 3 -1.76 46.16 -54.74
C LEU A 3 -0.46 45.35 -54.75
N HIS A 4 -0.49 44.24 -53.98
CA HIS A 4 0.54 43.23 -53.59
C HIS A 4 1.21 43.57 -52.25
N GLY A 5 1.05 42.85 -51.13
CA GLY A 5 0.70 41.45 -50.90
C GLY A 5 1.86 40.81 -50.13
N LEU A 6 1.72 40.56 -48.82
CA LEU A 6 2.47 39.49 -48.14
C LEU A 6 1.82 39.15 -46.79
N ILE A 7 1.39 37.90 -46.69
CA ILE A 7 1.03 37.20 -45.46
C ILE A 7 2.33 36.68 -44.86
N VAL A 8 2.62 36.96 -43.58
CA VAL A 8 3.49 36.12 -42.76
C VAL A 8 2.79 35.85 -41.45
N ALA A 9 2.26 34.64 -41.35
CA ALA A 9 1.89 34.01 -40.11
C ALA A 9 3.17 33.52 -39.44
N THR A 10 3.38 33.90 -38.17
CA THR A 10 4.30 33.20 -37.28
C THR A 10 3.55 32.93 -35.98
N GLY A 11 2.87 31.78 -35.97
CA GLY A 11 2.39 31.17 -34.74
C GLY A 11 3.59 30.79 -33.87
N LEU A 12 3.61 31.31 -32.66
CA LEU A 12 4.38 30.72 -31.56
C LEU A 12 3.58 29.52 -31.06
N LEU A 13 3.73 28.39 -31.76
CA LEU A 13 3.49 27.08 -31.16
C LEU A 13 4.57 26.90 -30.10
N SER A 14 4.22 27.21 -28.85
CA SER A 14 4.95 26.70 -27.69
C SER A 14 4.94 25.19 -27.79
N VAL A 15 6.09 24.63 -28.18
CA VAL A 15 6.38 23.21 -28.16
C VAL A 15 6.36 22.81 -26.68
N GLY A 16 5.18 22.42 -26.20
CA GLY A 16 5.08 21.68 -24.95
C GLY A 16 5.93 20.43 -25.15
N SER A 17 7.04 20.36 -24.43
CA SER A 17 7.82 19.14 -24.30
C SER A 17 6.90 18.10 -23.68
N ALA A 18 6.21 17.33 -24.53
CA ALA A 18 5.65 16.05 -24.13
C ALA A 18 6.85 15.16 -23.83
N SER A 19 7.32 15.22 -22.58
CA SER A 19 8.13 14.15 -22.03
C SER A 19 7.33 12.88 -22.23
N ASN A 20 7.85 11.98 -23.06
CA ASN A 20 7.37 10.61 -23.16
C ASN A 20 7.59 9.97 -21.77
N THR A 21 6.65 10.16 -20.86
CA THR A 21 6.58 9.40 -19.61
C THR A 21 6.05 8.04 -20.00
N TRP A 22 6.95 7.11 -20.33
CA TRP A 22 6.59 5.72 -20.52
C TRP A 22 5.93 5.25 -19.21
N ALA A 23 4.73 4.68 -19.32
CA ALA A 23 4.07 4.09 -18.17
C ALA A 23 4.94 2.95 -17.66
N GLU A 24 5.40 3.05 -16.41
CA GLU A 24 6.15 1.99 -15.76
C GLU A 24 5.19 1.00 -15.13
N GLN A 25 5.59 -0.27 -15.17
CA GLN A 25 4.87 -1.32 -14.48
C GLN A 25 5.80 -1.99 -13.47
N PHE A 26 5.39 -2.00 -12.21
CA PHE A 26 6.01 -2.80 -11.16
C PHE A 26 5.03 -3.87 -10.73
N THR A 27 5.40 -5.13 -10.91
CA THR A 27 4.63 -6.26 -10.37
C THR A 27 5.45 -6.90 -9.26
N LEU A 28 4.85 -6.95 -8.07
CA LEU A 28 5.43 -7.53 -6.86
C LEU A 28 4.65 -8.77 -6.50
N ARG A 29 5.35 -9.85 -6.17
CA ARG A 29 4.79 -11.01 -5.49
C ARG A 29 5.23 -10.98 -4.04
N CYS A 30 4.25 -11.05 -3.16
CA CYS A 30 4.42 -10.84 -1.74
C CYS A 30 3.93 -12.06 -0.97
N GLN A 31 4.63 -12.41 0.10
CA GLN A 31 4.17 -13.35 1.11
C GLN A 31 3.78 -12.54 2.35
N ASP A 32 2.49 -12.49 2.65
CA ASP A 32 1.95 -11.84 3.84
C ASP A 32 1.83 -12.87 4.95
N ASP A 33 2.70 -12.73 5.94
CA ASP A 33 2.52 -13.29 7.27
C ASP A 33 2.12 -12.14 8.21
N PRO A 34 0.81 -11.94 8.49
CA PRO A 34 0.35 -10.76 9.20
C PRO A 34 0.87 -10.75 10.64
N TYR A 35 1.65 -9.73 11.02
CA TYR A 35 2.33 -9.61 12.33
C TYR A 35 1.45 -9.75 13.60
N TRP A 36 0.13 -9.58 13.50
CA TRP A 36 -0.81 -9.78 14.62
C TRP A 36 -1.27 -11.22 14.79
N VAL A 37 -0.93 -12.14 13.90
CA VAL A 37 -1.22 -13.55 14.08
C VAL A 37 0.02 -14.17 14.71
N MET A 38 -0.12 -14.82 15.87
CA MET A 38 0.96 -15.68 16.36
C MET A 38 1.35 -16.63 15.24
N PRO A 39 2.66 -16.80 14.93
CA PRO A 39 3.08 -17.66 13.84
C PRO A 39 2.51 -19.06 14.05
N ASP A 40 1.54 -19.41 13.22
CA ASP A 40 0.98 -20.74 13.16
C ASP A 40 1.80 -21.52 12.14
N PRO A 41 2.63 -22.49 12.55
CA PRO A 41 3.50 -23.24 11.64
C PRO A 41 2.72 -24.06 10.60
N ALA A 42 1.40 -24.25 10.78
CA ALA A 42 0.53 -24.90 9.79
C ALA A 42 -0.09 -23.91 8.79
N ARG A 43 -0.05 -22.60 9.07
CA ARG A 43 -0.59 -21.57 8.17
C ARG A 43 0.41 -21.27 7.07
N LYS A 44 -0.02 -21.48 5.83
CA LYS A 44 0.75 -21.03 4.66
C LYS A 44 0.62 -19.50 4.53
N PRO A 45 1.72 -18.77 4.24
CA PRO A 45 1.67 -17.34 3.99
C PRO A 45 0.67 -17.02 2.89
N ASP A 46 -0.07 -15.92 3.05
CA ASP A 46 -1.01 -15.45 2.04
C ASP A 46 -0.21 -14.86 0.87
N GLN A 47 -0.41 -15.37 -0.34
CA GLN A 47 0.23 -14.80 -1.53
C GLN A 47 -0.54 -13.56 -2.01
N ILE A 48 0.13 -12.43 -2.04
CA ILE A 48 -0.43 -11.17 -2.56
C ILE A 48 0.34 -10.80 -3.83
N THR A 49 -0.38 -10.32 -4.84
CA THR A 49 0.23 -9.64 -5.99
C THR A 49 -0.12 -8.16 -5.94
N ILE A 50 0.90 -7.31 -6.03
CA ILE A 50 0.74 -5.86 -6.10
C ILE A 50 1.27 -5.40 -7.45
N THR A 51 0.43 -4.72 -8.24
CA THR A 51 0.83 -4.18 -9.54
C THR A 51 0.63 -2.68 -9.56
N TYR A 52 1.70 -1.92 -9.71
CA TYR A 52 1.64 -0.51 -10.06
C TYR A 52 1.73 -0.35 -11.57
N ALA A 53 0.88 0.50 -12.15
CA ALA A 53 0.95 0.90 -13.54
C ALA A 53 0.78 2.42 -13.64
N GLY A 54 1.80 3.11 -14.15
CA GLY A 54 1.79 4.56 -14.34
C GLY A 54 3.18 5.17 -14.44
N ALA A 55 3.23 6.47 -14.74
CA ALA A 55 4.45 7.25 -14.62
C ALA A 55 4.53 7.82 -13.21
N ASP A 56 4.40 9.13 -13.00
CA ASP A 56 4.43 9.74 -11.66
C ASP A 56 3.11 9.57 -10.90
N THR A 57 2.01 9.41 -11.63
CA THR A 57 0.69 9.06 -11.12
C THR A 57 0.17 7.84 -11.87
N GLY A 58 -0.55 6.98 -11.16
CA GLY A 58 -1.03 5.74 -11.73
C GLY A 58 -2.03 5.03 -10.86
N THR A 59 -2.17 3.74 -11.12
CA THR A 59 -3.04 2.84 -10.36
C THR A 59 -2.20 1.75 -9.72
N LEU A 60 -2.52 1.43 -8.47
CA LEU A 60 -1.96 0.29 -7.76
C LEU A 60 -3.09 -0.72 -7.53
N THR A 61 -2.98 -1.87 -8.16
CA THR A 61 -3.90 -2.99 -8.02
C THR A 61 -3.33 -4.01 -7.05
N VAL A 62 -4.15 -4.46 -6.12
CA VAL A 62 -3.82 -5.53 -5.17
C VAL A 62 -4.75 -6.69 -5.43
N ASN A 63 -4.16 -7.87 -5.63
CA ASN A 63 -4.87 -9.14 -5.64
C ASN A 63 -4.38 -9.97 -4.45
N ALA A 64 -5.28 -10.24 -3.50
CA ALA A 64 -4.99 -10.97 -2.28
C ALA A 64 -6.12 -11.97 -1.94
N PRO A 65 -5.87 -12.98 -1.10
CA PRO A 65 -6.89 -13.95 -0.70
C PRO A 65 -8.08 -13.34 0.04
N TYR A 66 -7.90 -12.15 0.62
CA TYR A 66 -8.95 -11.37 1.29
C TYR A 66 -9.63 -10.33 0.40
N GLY A 67 -9.33 -10.28 -0.89
CA GLY A 67 -10.00 -9.41 -1.86
C GLY A 67 -9.07 -8.80 -2.89
N GLU A 68 -9.68 -8.30 -3.96
CA GLU A 68 -9.02 -7.55 -5.02
C GLU A 68 -9.54 -6.12 -5.04
N PHE A 69 -8.64 -5.14 -5.14
CA PHE A 69 -9.00 -3.73 -5.24
C PHE A 69 -7.92 -2.93 -5.96
N THR A 70 -8.31 -1.73 -6.40
CA THR A 70 -7.40 -0.79 -7.07
C THR A 70 -7.48 0.56 -6.40
N LEU A 71 -6.32 1.17 -6.16
CA LEU A 71 -6.17 2.49 -5.57
C LEU A 71 -5.46 3.42 -6.55
N HIS A 72 -5.76 4.72 -6.44
CA HIS A 72 -4.93 5.74 -7.05
C HIS A 72 -3.57 5.78 -6.34
N ALA A 73 -2.50 5.88 -7.11
CA ALA A 73 -1.13 5.82 -6.62
C ALA A 73 -0.27 6.94 -7.19
N THR A 74 0.75 7.32 -6.43
CA THR A 74 1.77 8.28 -6.82
C THR A 74 3.15 7.62 -6.66
N MET A 75 4.04 7.86 -7.61
CA MET A 75 5.41 7.39 -7.60
C MET A 75 6.36 8.58 -7.49
N GLY A 76 7.31 8.50 -6.56
CA GLY A 76 8.39 9.45 -6.40
C GLY A 76 9.75 8.76 -6.50
N ARG A 77 10.76 9.50 -6.96
CA ARG A 77 12.14 9.03 -7.02
C ARG A 77 13.07 9.94 -6.24
N SER A 78 13.98 9.34 -5.47
CA SER A 78 14.96 10.08 -4.70
C SER A 78 16.33 9.41 -4.82
N LYS A 79 17.32 10.15 -5.35
CA LYS A 79 18.71 9.68 -5.40
C LYS A 79 19.31 9.73 -4.01
N GLN A 80 19.81 8.59 -3.55
CA GLN A 80 20.52 8.46 -2.29
C GLN A 80 22.01 8.36 -2.60
N SER A 81 22.72 9.49 -2.51
CA SER A 81 24.15 9.59 -2.86
C SER A 81 25.09 9.14 -1.73
N THR A 82 24.63 9.17 -0.48
CA THR A 82 25.34 8.68 0.71
C THR A 82 24.37 7.88 1.58
N PRO A 83 23.88 6.73 1.10
CA PRO A 83 22.83 6.02 1.78
C PRO A 83 23.31 5.34 3.07
N ARG A 84 22.41 5.22 4.05
CA ARG A 84 22.60 4.35 5.21
C ARG A 84 22.32 2.87 4.90
N LEU A 85 21.59 2.61 3.83
CA LEU A 85 21.28 1.27 3.31
C LEU A 85 22.26 0.89 2.19
N ASN A 86 22.22 -0.37 1.74
CA ASN A 86 23.03 -0.89 0.63
C ASN A 86 24.55 -0.68 0.84
N ASN A 87 25.05 -0.88 2.07
CA ASN A 87 26.47 -0.76 2.41
C ASN A 87 27.13 0.58 2.00
N GLY A 88 26.35 1.66 1.92
CA GLY A 88 26.84 2.99 1.51
C GLY A 88 26.96 3.20 0.01
N VAL A 89 26.56 2.22 -0.81
CA VAL A 89 26.57 2.31 -2.27
C VAL A 89 25.35 3.12 -2.74
N PRO A 90 25.54 4.18 -3.57
CA PRO A 90 24.45 4.99 -4.05
C PRO A 90 23.35 4.19 -4.76
N TYR A 91 22.10 4.58 -4.55
CA TYR A 91 20.95 4.00 -5.24
C TYR A 91 19.86 5.06 -5.46
N THR A 92 18.90 4.76 -6.33
CA THR A 92 17.66 5.54 -6.44
C THR A 92 16.57 4.82 -5.68
N LEU A 93 15.95 5.50 -4.71
CA LEU A 93 14.76 5.01 -4.05
C LEU A 93 13.54 5.38 -4.89
N VAL A 94 12.79 4.39 -5.32
CA VAL A 94 11.48 4.54 -5.94
C VAL A 94 10.44 4.25 -4.87
N GLY A 95 9.68 5.27 -4.49
CA GLY A 95 8.60 5.16 -3.51
C GLY A 95 7.24 5.27 -4.20
N ILE A 96 6.39 4.27 -4.01
CA ILE A 96 5.01 4.28 -4.51
C ILE A 96 4.08 4.36 -3.30
N ASN A 97 3.19 5.35 -3.29
CA ASN A 97 2.19 5.55 -2.24
C ASN A 97 0.79 5.50 -2.86
N ALA A 98 -0.06 4.63 -2.34
CA ALA A 98 -1.45 4.51 -2.71
C ALA A 98 -2.34 4.58 -1.47
N HIS A 99 -3.43 5.34 -1.54
CA HIS A 99 -4.34 5.52 -0.42
C HIS A 99 -5.77 5.70 -0.93
N GLY A 100 -6.73 5.11 -0.22
CA GLY A 100 -8.15 5.33 -0.50
C GLY A 100 -9.07 4.22 0.00
N PRO A 101 -10.37 4.35 -0.26
CA PRO A 101 -11.36 3.36 0.14
C PRO A 101 -11.20 2.06 -0.65
N ALA A 102 -11.37 0.93 0.03
CA ALA A 102 -11.37 -0.40 -0.56
C ALA A 102 -12.40 -1.32 0.13
N GLN A 103 -12.65 -2.48 -0.47
CA GLN A 103 -13.54 -3.51 0.08
C GLN A 103 -12.73 -4.81 0.23
N VAL A 104 -12.51 -5.26 1.46
CA VAL A 104 -11.70 -6.46 1.75
C VAL A 104 -12.28 -7.25 2.91
N VAL A 105 -12.00 -8.55 2.95
CA VAL A 105 -12.31 -9.40 4.10
C VAL A 105 -11.39 -9.02 5.26
N MET A 106 -11.98 -8.67 6.40
CA MET A 106 -11.30 -8.29 7.63
C MET A 106 -11.63 -9.30 8.74
N PRO A 107 -10.89 -9.33 9.85
CA PRO A 107 -11.39 -9.87 11.11
C PRO A 107 -12.76 -9.26 11.47
N ASP A 108 -13.69 -10.08 11.94
CA ASP A 108 -15.06 -9.68 12.24
C ASP A 108 -15.10 -8.67 13.40
N LYS A 109 -15.62 -7.46 13.12
CA LYS A 109 -15.71 -6.36 14.09
C LYS A 109 -16.40 -6.80 15.38
N THR A 110 -17.60 -7.38 15.27
CA THR A 110 -18.41 -7.77 16.44
C THR A 110 -17.71 -8.82 17.29
N ALA A 111 -17.03 -9.79 16.66
CA ALA A 111 -16.23 -10.79 17.36
C ALA A 111 -15.05 -10.16 18.12
N ILE A 112 -14.36 -9.19 17.51
CA ILE A 112 -13.27 -8.46 18.17
C ILE A 112 -13.81 -7.69 19.37
N GLU A 113 -14.87 -6.90 19.18
CA GLU A 113 -15.43 -6.09 20.27
C GLU A 113 -15.90 -6.95 21.45
N THR A 114 -16.54 -8.08 21.15
CA THR A 114 -17.00 -9.02 22.17
C THR A 114 -15.82 -9.65 22.91
N CYS A 115 -14.79 -10.08 22.18
CA CYS A 115 -13.58 -10.66 22.76
C CYS A 115 -12.84 -9.66 23.66
N THR A 116 -12.63 -8.43 23.21
CA THR A 116 -11.92 -7.41 23.97
C THR A 116 -12.66 -7.03 25.25
N LYS A 117 -13.98 -6.85 25.18
CA LYS A 117 -14.82 -6.57 26.36
C LYS A 117 -14.83 -7.72 27.35
N ALA A 118 -14.77 -8.97 26.88
CA ALA A 118 -14.74 -10.15 27.74
C ALA A 118 -13.34 -10.40 28.36
N ALA A 119 -12.28 -9.92 27.71
CA ALA A 119 -10.90 -10.13 28.17
C ALA A 119 -10.47 -9.18 29.29
N LEU A 120 -11.16 -8.06 29.46
CA LEU A 120 -10.75 -6.97 30.35
C LEU A 120 -11.81 -6.68 31.42
N LYS A 121 -11.36 -6.30 32.60
CA LYS A 121 -12.23 -5.70 33.62
C LYS A 121 -12.63 -4.27 33.21
N PRO A 122 -13.72 -3.70 33.77
CA PRO A 122 -14.15 -2.35 33.41
C PRO A 122 -13.08 -1.27 33.55
N GLU A 123 -12.24 -1.34 34.59
CA GLU A 123 -11.13 -0.42 34.84
C GLU A 123 -9.99 -0.56 33.81
N GLU A 124 -9.69 -1.79 33.40
CA GLU A 124 -8.69 -2.09 32.36
C GLU A 124 -9.20 -1.72 30.97
N PHE A 125 -10.51 -1.85 30.75
CA PHE A 125 -11.18 -1.43 29.53
C PHE A 125 -11.20 0.09 29.39
N ALA A 126 -11.16 0.85 30.49
CA ALA A 126 -11.05 2.31 30.42
C ALA A 126 -9.63 2.77 30.01
N ASP A 127 -8.62 1.94 30.23
CA ASP A 127 -7.24 2.18 29.79
C ASP A 127 -7.10 1.88 28.29
N LYS A 128 -6.73 2.90 27.51
CA LYS A 128 -6.63 2.80 26.05
C LYS A 128 -5.52 1.86 25.60
N ASP A 129 -4.40 1.83 26.31
CA ASP A 129 -3.25 1.03 25.91
C ASP A 129 -3.52 -0.45 26.20
N VAL A 130 -4.08 -0.74 27.37
CA VAL A 130 -4.50 -2.11 27.73
C VAL A 130 -5.60 -2.61 26.80
N ALA A 131 -6.62 -1.79 26.52
CA ALA A 131 -7.67 -2.12 25.56
C ALA A 131 -7.13 -2.36 24.14
N SER A 132 -6.14 -1.58 23.71
CA SER A 132 -5.50 -1.75 22.40
C SER A 132 -4.72 -3.06 22.32
N MET A 133 -3.96 -3.41 23.36
CA MET A 133 -3.23 -4.68 23.42
C MET A 133 -4.17 -5.89 23.42
N ALA A 134 -5.26 -5.83 24.19
CA ALA A 134 -6.28 -6.87 24.18
C ALA A 134 -6.99 -6.97 22.82
N MET A 135 -7.26 -5.84 22.17
CA MET A 135 -7.81 -5.80 20.81
C MET A 135 -6.90 -6.52 19.82
N ILE A 136 -5.59 -6.28 19.84
CA ILE A 136 -4.62 -6.99 18.98
C ILE A 136 -4.71 -8.50 19.16
N GLY A 137 -4.69 -8.99 20.40
CA GLY A 137 -4.84 -10.41 20.69
C GLY A 137 -6.18 -11.00 20.22
N CYS A 138 -7.26 -10.23 20.28
CA CYS A 138 -8.58 -10.62 19.80
C CYS A 138 -8.68 -10.60 18.27
N MET A 139 -8.05 -9.65 17.58
CA MET A 139 -7.98 -9.60 16.12
C MET A 139 -7.33 -10.87 15.55
N ALA A 140 -6.29 -11.37 16.22
CA ALA A 140 -5.58 -12.60 15.84
C ALA A 140 -6.47 -13.84 15.81
N ARG A 141 -7.48 -13.90 16.70
CA ARG A 141 -8.35 -15.06 16.94
C ARG A 141 -9.74 -14.90 16.32
N ALA A 142 -10.11 -13.68 15.98
CA ALA A 142 -11.42 -13.39 15.43
C ALA A 142 -11.61 -14.13 14.12
N LYS A 143 -12.81 -14.70 13.95
CA LYS A 143 -13.26 -15.19 12.65
C LYS A 143 -13.18 -14.06 11.62
N ARG A 144 -13.01 -14.41 10.36
CA ARG A 144 -13.13 -13.45 9.25
C ARG A 144 -14.58 -12.97 9.12
N SER A 145 -14.76 -11.77 8.58
CA SER A 145 -16.06 -11.25 8.16
C SER A 145 -16.71 -12.19 7.14
N SER A 146 -18.04 -12.20 7.06
CA SER A 146 -18.80 -13.03 6.12
C SER A 146 -18.61 -12.64 4.65
N GLY A 147 -18.02 -11.48 4.39
CA GLY A 147 -17.67 -10.98 3.06
C GLY A 147 -16.80 -9.71 3.16
N PRO A 148 -16.49 -9.07 2.02
CA PRO A 148 -15.74 -7.82 2.00
C PRO A 148 -16.46 -6.71 2.78
N VAL A 149 -15.71 -5.98 3.58
CA VAL A 149 -16.17 -4.81 4.36
C VAL A 149 -15.38 -3.56 3.95
N PRO A 150 -15.97 -2.36 4.12
CA PRO A 150 -15.32 -1.14 3.72
C PRO A 150 -14.15 -0.82 4.64
N VAL A 151 -13.00 -0.52 4.02
CA VAL A 151 -11.78 -0.10 4.71
C VAL A 151 -11.19 1.14 4.06
N ASP A 152 -10.42 1.89 4.84
CA ASP A 152 -9.44 2.83 4.35
C ASP A 152 -8.09 2.10 4.22
N ALA A 153 -7.58 1.99 2.98
CA ALA A 153 -6.38 1.24 2.66
C ALA A 153 -5.24 2.20 2.33
N LEU A 154 -4.06 1.95 2.89
CA LEU A 154 -2.81 2.64 2.61
C LEU A 154 -1.75 1.60 2.24
N ILE A 155 -1.14 1.76 1.08
CA ILE A 155 -0.07 0.90 0.59
C ILE A 155 1.15 1.76 0.28
N ARG A 156 2.29 1.35 0.80
CA ARG A 156 3.59 1.96 0.53
C ARG A 156 4.50 0.88 -0.01
N VAL A 157 5.11 1.13 -1.15
CA VAL A 157 6.11 0.25 -1.75
C VAL A 157 7.40 1.05 -1.90
N ALA A 158 8.50 0.48 -1.44
CA ALA A 158 9.84 1.02 -1.61
C ALA A 158 10.66 0.04 -2.47
N VAL A 159 11.18 0.52 -3.59
CA VAL A 159 12.09 -0.23 -4.47
C VAL A 159 13.42 0.50 -4.53
N MET A 160 14.51 -0.20 -4.29
CA MET A 160 15.86 0.28 -4.53
C MET A 160 16.27 -0.05 -5.96
N GLU A 161 16.73 0.96 -6.69
CA GLU A 161 17.37 0.79 -7.99
C GLU A 161 18.87 1.11 -7.85
N THR A 162 19.71 0.09 -7.93
CA THR A 162 21.17 0.21 -7.77
C THR A 162 21.86 0.44 -9.12
N ALA A 163 21.26 -0.05 -10.21
CA ALA A 163 21.69 0.17 -11.59
C ALA A 163 20.49 -0.01 -12.54
N PRO A 164 20.58 0.43 -13.81
CA PRO A 164 19.52 0.16 -14.80
C PRO A 164 19.20 -1.34 -14.87
N GLY A 165 17.93 -1.70 -14.64
CA GLY A 165 17.48 -3.09 -14.60
C GLY A 165 17.79 -3.86 -13.31
N GLN A 166 18.56 -3.28 -12.38
CA GLN A 166 18.79 -3.86 -11.05
C GLN A 166 17.88 -3.20 -10.03
N ARG A 167 16.81 -3.92 -9.69
CA ARG A 167 15.76 -3.45 -8.79
C ARG A 167 15.51 -4.47 -7.70
N GLU A 168 15.43 -4.00 -6.47
CA GLU A 168 15.15 -4.80 -5.29
C GLU A 168 14.04 -4.15 -4.47
N VAL A 169 13.11 -4.94 -3.94
CA VAL A 169 12.10 -4.40 -3.03
C VAL A 169 12.76 -4.15 -1.67
N SER A 170 12.80 -2.90 -1.25
CA SER A 170 13.31 -2.52 0.07
C SER A 170 12.27 -2.68 1.17
N GLY A 171 10.99 -2.65 0.82
CA GLY A 171 9.91 -2.86 1.78
C GLY A 171 8.55 -2.57 1.19
N VAL A 172 7.54 -3.27 1.72
CA VAL A 172 6.14 -2.99 1.46
C VAL A 172 5.44 -2.86 2.80
N THR A 173 4.63 -1.81 2.96
CA THR A 173 3.75 -1.64 4.11
C THR A 173 2.32 -1.58 3.58
N TYR A 174 1.45 -2.40 4.16
CA TYR A 174 0.05 -2.45 3.81
C TYR A 174 -0.83 -2.29 5.04
N ILE A 175 -1.47 -1.13 5.15
CA ILE A 175 -2.36 -0.77 6.25
C ILE A 175 -3.81 -0.81 5.78
N ARG A 176 -4.67 -1.50 6.52
CA ARG A 176 -6.12 -1.54 6.35
C ARG A 176 -6.78 -1.11 7.63
N THR A 177 -7.59 -0.05 7.57
CA THR A 177 -8.38 0.42 8.71
C THR A 177 -9.85 0.24 8.42
N LEU A 178 -10.60 -0.41 9.30
CA LEU A 178 -12.05 -0.54 9.15
C LEU A 178 -12.68 0.86 9.05
N ALA A 179 -13.50 1.09 8.02
CA ALA A 179 -14.11 2.41 7.81
C ALA A 179 -15.13 2.72 8.91
N GLU A 180 -15.85 1.69 9.38
CA GLU A 180 -16.75 1.82 10.51
C GLU A 180 -15.96 1.90 11.83
N PRO A 181 -16.19 2.91 12.67
CA PRO A 181 -15.53 3.01 13.97
C PRO A 181 -15.95 1.87 14.89
N THR A 182 -15.10 1.56 15.87
CA THR A 182 -15.42 0.55 16.90
C THR A 182 -15.92 1.22 18.19
N SER A 183 -16.70 0.47 18.97
CA SER A 183 -17.10 0.85 20.32
C SER A 183 -15.97 0.71 21.36
N LEU A 184 -14.80 0.19 20.96
CA LEU A 184 -13.63 0.05 21.83
C LEU A 184 -12.90 1.41 22.05
N PRO A 185 -12.18 1.59 23.16
CA PRO A 185 -11.45 2.83 23.49
C PRO A 185 -10.44 3.29 22.44
N ALA A 186 -9.87 2.35 21.66
CA ALA A 186 -8.98 2.64 20.54
C ALA A 186 -9.68 3.33 19.37
N GLY A 187 -11.02 3.22 19.27
CA GLY A 187 -11.86 3.88 18.28
C GLY A 187 -11.76 3.34 16.85
N LYS A 188 -10.70 2.60 16.51
CA LYS A 188 -10.50 1.99 15.18
C LYS A 188 -9.92 0.58 15.29
N ILE A 189 -10.20 -0.23 14.26
CA ILE A 189 -9.58 -1.53 14.03
C ILE A 189 -8.67 -1.38 12.82
N THR A 190 -7.37 -1.55 13.02
CA THR A 190 -6.34 -1.36 11.99
C THR A 190 -5.42 -2.59 11.92
N LEU A 191 -5.12 -3.00 10.69
CA LEU A 191 -4.19 -4.06 10.34
C LEU A 191 -3.05 -3.50 9.48
N GLU A 192 -1.84 -3.43 10.01
CA GLU A 192 -0.57 -3.06 9.36
C GLU A 192 0.40 -4.23 8.98
N SER A 193 0.35 -4.71 7.74
CA SER A 193 1.18 -5.82 7.28
C SER A 193 2.47 -5.27 6.68
N SER A 194 3.60 -5.94 6.89
CA SER A 194 4.81 -5.69 6.08
C SER A 194 5.24 -6.98 5.39
N PRO A 195 4.56 -7.35 4.28
CA PRO A 195 4.83 -8.60 3.61
C PRO A 195 6.21 -8.61 2.94
N ASP A 196 6.83 -9.78 2.90
CA ASP A 196 8.09 -10.00 2.17
C ASP A 196 7.77 -10.09 0.69
N CYS A 197 8.31 -9.16 -0.11
CA CYS A 197 7.95 -9.01 -1.51
C CYS A 197 9.18 -9.06 -2.41
N GLU A 198 8.99 -9.65 -3.59
CA GLU A 198 9.98 -9.67 -4.66
C GLU A 198 9.37 -9.09 -5.94
N LEU A 199 10.19 -8.40 -6.74
CA LEU A 199 9.80 -7.98 -8.08
C LEU A 199 9.74 -9.20 -9.00
N THR A 200 8.64 -9.35 -9.72
CA THR A 200 8.59 -10.34 -10.80
C THR A 200 9.25 -9.77 -12.05
N PRO A 201 10.22 -10.47 -12.66
CA PRO A 201 10.75 -10.07 -13.95
C PRO A 201 9.66 -10.20 -15.02
N GLY A 202 9.23 -9.07 -15.61
CA GLY A 202 8.37 -9.07 -16.78
C GLY A 202 7.18 -8.12 -16.70
N GLY A 203 7.29 -7.04 -17.48
CA GLY A 203 6.23 -6.10 -17.83
C GLY A 203 6.76 -5.06 -18.81
N GLY A 204 7.58 -5.50 -19.76
CA GLY A 204 8.27 -4.68 -20.77
C GLY A 204 9.16 -5.54 -21.65
#